data_AF-A0A847DUD6-F1
#
_entry.id   AF-A0A847DUD6-F1
#
_cell.length_a   1.000
_cell.length_b   1.000
_cell.length_c   1.000
_cell.angle_alpha   90.00
_cell.angle_beta   90.00
_cell.angle_gamma   90.00
#
_symmetry.space_group_name_H-M   'P 1'
#
loop_
_entity.id
_entity.type
_entity.pdbx_description
1 polymer ?
#
loop_
_entity_poly.entity_id
_entity_poly.type
_entity_poly.pdbx_seq_one_letter_code
_entity_poly.pdbx_strand_id
1 'polypeptide(L)'
;MADSEAKTPSGAARSSRSRTENAQFTMLNRLRREHTRVDVYLVTGTRLQGRIQSFDGRSLLLQTEGGALLLYHHAVSSVQPSESRPRGRPRGAPSGERSQRGPGSGRFPAPLARDRADEPMGAAPQPRKAPAPVVVTRRRSRISGPPRE
;
A
#
# COMPACT_ATOMS: atom_id res chain seq x y z
N MET A 1 -0.74 6.24 -69.42
CA MET A 1 -0.46 4.94 -68.78
C MET A 1 0.68 5.14 -67.81
N ALA A 2 0.44 4.74 -66.56
CA ALA A 2 1.39 4.48 -65.47
C ALA A 2 2.04 5.68 -64.76
N ASP A 3 1.32 6.09 -63.72
CA ASP A 3 1.74 6.69 -62.46
C ASP A 3 3.13 6.25 -61.97
N SER A 4 3.94 7.21 -61.52
CA SER A 4 5.12 6.95 -60.68
C SER A 4 4.94 7.68 -59.35
N GLU A 5 4.20 7.03 -58.44
CA GLU A 5 4.15 7.37 -57.02
C GLU A 5 5.56 7.23 -56.42
N ALA A 6 6.19 8.37 -56.14
CA ALA A 6 7.33 8.42 -55.24
C ALA A 6 6.84 8.11 -53.81
N LYS A 7 6.82 6.81 -53.48
CA LYS A 7 6.61 6.28 -52.15
C LYS A 7 7.71 6.80 -51.22
N THR A 8 7.46 7.89 -50.52
CA THR A 8 8.27 8.31 -49.37
C THR A 8 8.24 7.21 -48.31
N PRO A 9 9.38 6.60 -47.90
CA PRO A 9 9.42 5.89 -46.63
C PRO A 9 9.50 6.96 -45.53
N SER A 10 8.34 7.40 -45.05
CA SER A 10 8.21 8.17 -43.81
C SER A 10 8.94 7.42 -42.70
N GLY A 11 10.03 8.01 -42.22
CA GLY A 11 10.98 7.39 -41.32
C GLY A 11 10.33 6.74 -40.10
N ALA A 12 10.41 5.42 -40.04
CA ALA A 12 10.18 4.61 -38.84
C ALA A 12 11.32 4.77 -37.82
N ALA A 13 11.85 5.98 -37.66
CA ALA A 13 12.86 6.31 -36.66
C ALA A 13 12.20 6.85 -35.40
N ARG A 14 11.49 5.97 -34.67
CA ARG A 14 11.37 6.11 -33.21
C ARG A 14 12.16 4.99 -32.57
N SER A 15 13.47 5.03 -32.83
CA SER A 15 14.48 4.16 -32.26
C SER A 15 14.49 4.29 -30.73
N SER A 16 14.24 3.17 -30.07
CA SER A 16 14.82 2.84 -28.75
C SER A 16 14.84 3.94 -27.69
N ARG A 17 13.70 4.57 -27.39
CA ARG A 17 13.48 4.92 -25.98
C ARG A 17 13.51 3.60 -25.22
N SER A 18 14.40 3.54 -24.23
CA SER A 18 14.87 2.28 -23.65
C SER A 18 13.67 1.43 -23.23
N ARG A 19 13.69 0.11 -23.47
CA ARG A 19 12.60 -0.79 -23.02
C ARG A 19 12.24 -0.54 -21.53
N THR A 20 13.23 -0.12 -20.75
CA THR A 20 13.14 0.31 -19.36
C THR A 20 12.27 1.55 -19.16
N GLU A 21 12.39 2.60 -19.98
CA GLU A 21 11.49 3.76 -19.92
C GLU A 21 10.04 3.31 -20.14
N ASN A 22 9.77 2.51 -21.18
CA ASN A 22 8.41 2.04 -21.45
C ASN A 22 7.81 1.26 -20.26
N ALA A 23 8.62 0.46 -19.56
CA ALA A 23 8.20 -0.26 -18.37
C ALA A 23 7.91 0.68 -17.17
N GLN A 24 8.76 1.68 -16.93
CA GLN A 24 8.55 2.69 -15.88
C GLN A 24 7.27 3.49 -16.12
N PHE A 25 7.09 4.01 -17.33
CA PHE A 25 5.88 4.73 -17.74
C PHE A 25 4.64 3.85 -17.59
N THR A 26 4.71 2.57 -17.95
CA THR A 26 3.60 1.62 -17.80
C THR A 26 3.25 1.39 -16.32
N MET A 27 4.24 1.19 -15.46
CA MET A 27 4.04 1.03 -14.02
C MET A 27 3.39 2.27 -13.39
N LEU A 28 3.94 3.47 -13.63
CA LEU A 28 3.41 4.71 -13.07
C LEU A 28 2.00 5.01 -13.60
N ASN A 29 1.72 4.73 -14.87
CA ASN A 29 0.38 4.85 -15.44
C ASN A 29 -0.61 3.91 -14.77
N ARG A 30 -0.23 2.66 -14.49
CA ARG A 30 -1.07 1.71 -13.78
C ARG A 30 -1.43 2.25 -12.40
N LEU A 31 -0.43 2.64 -11.61
CA LEU A 31 -0.63 3.18 -10.25
C LEU A 31 -1.51 4.45 -10.23
N ARG A 32 -1.31 5.35 -11.22
CA ARG A 32 -2.14 6.55 -11.39
C ARG A 32 -3.60 6.21 -11.69
N ARG A 33 -3.86 5.32 -12.65
CA ARG A 33 -5.22 4.96 -13.08
C ARG A 33 -6.00 4.20 -12.02
N GLU A 34 -5.32 3.35 -11.25
CA GLU A 34 -5.93 2.57 -10.17
C GLU A 34 -6.15 3.41 -8.89
N HIS A 35 -5.66 4.66 -8.84
CA HIS A 35 -5.65 5.51 -7.64
C HIS A 35 -5.06 4.79 -6.42
N THR A 36 -4.13 3.88 -6.67
CA THR A 36 -3.46 3.06 -5.66
C THR A 36 -2.66 3.98 -4.75
N ARG A 37 -2.80 3.80 -3.43
CA ARG A 37 -1.90 4.48 -2.49
C ARG A 37 -0.49 3.95 -2.72
N VAL A 38 0.49 4.85 -2.78
CA VAL A 38 1.89 4.53 -3.04
C VAL A 38 2.75 5.09 -1.93
N ASP A 39 3.83 4.36 -1.65
CA ASP A 39 4.94 4.82 -0.84
C ASP A 39 6.09 5.20 -1.78
N VAL A 40 6.51 6.46 -1.67
CA VAL A 40 7.63 7.04 -2.43
C VAL A 40 8.79 7.27 -1.47
N TYR A 41 9.94 6.68 -1.77
CA TYR A 41 11.15 6.86 -0.99
C TYR A 41 12.01 7.89 -1.70
N LEU A 42 12.47 8.88 -0.96
CA LEU A 42 13.43 9.86 -1.46
C LEU A 42 14.85 9.31 -1.33
N VAL A 43 15.79 9.86 -2.10
CA VAL A 43 17.23 9.57 -1.96
C VAL A 43 17.76 9.94 -0.58
N THR A 44 17.13 10.91 0.09
CA THR A 44 17.42 11.28 1.49
C THR A 44 16.95 10.23 2.50
N GLY A 45 16.18 9.23 2.07
CA GLY A 45 15.58 8.20 2.94
C GLY A 45 14.23 8.58 3.53
N THR A 46 13.71 9.79 3.27
CA THR A 46 12.37 10.18 3.71
C THR A 46 11.30 9.43 2.92
N ARG A 47 10.29 8.86 3.60
CA ARG A 47 9.13 8.21 2.98
C ARG A 47 7.96 9.18 2.86
N LEU A 48 7.47 9.37 1.66
CA LEU A 48 6.22 10.09 1.36
C LEU A 48 5.13 9.09 0.99
N GLN A 49 3.93 9.28 1.51
CA GLN A 49 2.80 8.41 1.23
C GLN A 49 1.67 9.23 0.60
N GLY A 50 1.11 8.73 -0.50
CA GLY A 50 0.09 9.47 -1.24
C GLY A 50 -0.48 8.69 -2.42
N ARG A 51 -1.06 9.41 -3.37
CA ARG A 51 -1.53 8.87 -4.66
C ARG A 51 -0.90 9.67 -5.80
N ILE A 52 -0.55 8.99 -6.89
CA ILE A 52 0.00 9.67 -8.08
C ILE A 52 -1.15 10.36 -8.80
N GLN A 53 -1.08 11.69 -8.91
CA GLN A 53 -2.07 12.50 -9.63
C GLN A 53 -1.71 12.58 -11.12
N SER A 54 -0.45 12.91 -11.40
CA SER A 54 0.12 13.00 -12.75
C SER A 54 1.62 12.74 -12.69
N PHE A 55 2.24 12.50 -13.84
CA PHE A 55 3.69 12.41 -13.99
C PHE A 55 4.07 12.74 -15.44
N ASP A 56 5.32 13.12 -15.63
CA ASP A 56 5.93 13.33 -16.94
C ASP A 56 7.26 12.55 -17.04
N GLY A 57 8.14 12.93 -17.97
CA GLY A 57 9.43 12.25 -18.13
C GLY A 57 10.46 12.51 -17.03
N ARG A 58 10.26 13.51 -16.16
CA ARG A 58 11.25 13.95 -15.16
C ARG A 58 10.69 14.21 -13.77
N SER A 59 9.37 14.22 -13.63
CA SER A 59 8.65 14.61 -12.43
C SER A 59 7.36 13.83 -12.21
N LEU A 60 6.96 13.76 -10.95
CA LEU A 60 5.77 13.07 -10.48
C LEU A 60 5.03 13.98 -9.50
N LEU A 61 3.73 14.15 -9.70
CA LEU A 61 2.87 14.89 -8.80
C LEU A 61 2.19 13.92 -7.83
N LEU A 62 2.58 13.99 -6.56
CA LEU A 62 2.07 13.14 -5.48
C LEU A 62 1.03 13.92 -4.67
N GLN A 63 -0.21 13.44 -4.65
CA GLN A 63 -1.24 13.94 -3.75
C GLN A 63 -1.10 13.26 -2.40
N THR A 64 -0.79 14.04 -1.37
CA THR A 64 -0.72 13.60 0.03
C THR A 64 -1.88 14.19 0.84
N GLU A 65 -1.99 13.79 2.11
CA GLU A 65 -2.94 14.39 3.06
C GLU A 65 -2.62 15.88 3.32
N GLY A 66 -1.35 16.29 3.17
CA GLY A 66 -0.89 17.68 3.33
C GLY A 66 -1.01 18.53 2.07
N GLY A 67 -1.49 17.96 0.95
CA GLY A 67 -1.58 18.63 -0.34
C GLY A 67 -0.75 17.96 -1.43
N ALA A 68 -0.66 18.62 -2.58
CA ALA A 68 0.08 18.13 -3.74
C ALA A 68 1.57 18.49 -3.64
N LEU A 69 2.44 17.52 -3.91
CA LEU A 69 3.90 17.67 -3.91
C LEU A 69 4.45 17.29 -5.29
N LEU A 70 5.23 18.18 -5.89
CA LEU A 70 5.96 17.88 -7.12
C LEU A 70 7.31 17.26 -6.76
N LEU A 71 7.52 16.01 -7.15
CA LEU A 71 8.73 15.24 -6.91
C LEU A 71 9.51 15.09 -8.20
N TYR A 72 10.81 15.39 -8.18
CA TYR A 72 11.70 15.15 -9.31
C TYR A 72 12.34 13.77 -9.23
N HIS A 73 12.54 13.11 -10.36
CA HIS A 73 13.09 11.74 -10.40
C HIS A 73 14.48 11.63 -9.76
N HIS A 74 15.31 12.68 -9.81
CA HIS A 74 16.64 12.68 -9.17
C HIS A 74 16.56 12.60 -7.64
N ALA A 75 15.42 13.00 -7.05
CA ALA A 75 15.20 12.98 -5.62
C ALA A 75 14.46 11.71 -5.16
N VAL A 76 13.94 10.90 -6.08
CA VAL A 76 13.16 9.69 -5.79
C VAL A 76 14.07 8.47 -5.96
N SER A 77 14.17 7.66 -4.90
CA SER A 77 14.91 6.40 -4.93
C SER A 77 14.03 5.23 -5.36
N SER A 78 12.77 5.16 -4.89
CA SER A 78 11.83 4.12 -5.29
C SER A 78 10.37 4.53 -5.13
N VAL A 79 9.49 3.86 -5.87
CA VAL A 79 8.03 4.00 -5.78
C VAL A 79 7.44 2.60 -5.71
N GLN A 80 6.65 2.33 -4.67
CA GLN A 80 5.97 1.04 -4.50
C GLN A 80 4.50 1.23 -4.12
N PRO A 81 3.59 0.31 -4.52
CA PRO A 81 2.24 0.30 -3.97
C PRO A 81 2.31 0.18 -2.45
N SER A 82 1.52 0.98 -1.73
CA SER A 82 1.48 0.87 -0.28
C SER A 82 0.78 -0.42 0.09
N GLU A 83 1.50 -1.36 0.68
CA GLU A 83 0.90 -2.55 1.29
C GLU A 83 0.25 -2.18 2.63
N SER A 84 -0.81 -1.39 2.60
CA SER A 84 -1.67 -1.22 3.77
C SER A 84 -2.48 -2.51 3.95
N ARG A 85 -1.86 -3.53 4.54
CA ARG A 85 -2.49 -4.80 4.89
C ARG A 85 -3.00 -4.75 6.34
N PRO A 86 -4.30 -4.51 6.57
CA PRO A 86 -5.02 -5.27 7.57
C PRO A 86 -5.70 -6.41 6.81
N ARG A 87 -4.98 -7.52 6.56
CA ARG A 87 -5.69 -8.77 6.24
C ARG A 87 -6.35 -9.22 7.53
N GLY A 88 -7.55 -8.71 7.79
CA GLY A 88 -8.48 -9.33 8.71
C GLY A 88 -8.61 -10.78 8.26
N ARG A 89 -8.25 -11.71 9.16
CA ARG A 89 -8.54 -13.13 8.96
C ARG A 89 -10.05 -13.25 8.69
N PRO A 90 -10.50 -13.98 7.65
CA PRO A 90 -11.90 -14.34 7.54
C PRO A 90 -12.26 -15.18 8.77
N ARG A 91 -13.23 -14.69 9.53
CA ARG A 91 -13.94 -15.40 10.60
C ARG A 91 -14.75 -16.52 9.94
N GLY A 92 -14.53 -17.76 10.36
CA GLY A 92 -15.34 -18.89 9.91
C GLY A 92 -14.65 -20.24 10.12
N ALA A 93 -14.60 -20.72 11.37
CA ALA A 93 -14.47 -22.16 11.60
C ALA A 93 -15.89 -22.75 11.45
N PRO A 94 -16.12 -23.71 10.53
CA PRO A 94 -17.40 -24.39 10.43
C PRO A 94 -17.55 -25.38 11.58
N SER A 95 -18.50 -25.10 12.48
CA SER A 95 -19.08 -26.10 13.38
C SER A 95 -19.89 -27.09 12.54
N GLY A 96 -19.29 -28.26 12.30
CA GLY A 96 -19.94 -29.40 11.64
C GLY A 96 -20.23 -30.50 12.65
N GLU A 97 -21.48 -30.58 13.10
CA GLU A 97 -22.06 -31.79 13.67
C GLU A 97 -22.26 -32.83 12.54
N ARG A 98 -21.79 -34.08 12.73
CA ARG A 98 -22.41 -35.26 12.12
C ARG A 98 -22.08 -36.57 12.86
N SER A 99 -23.08 -37.04 13.60
CA SER A 99 -23.65 -38.40 13.65
C SER A 99 -22.79 -39.66 13.41
N GLN A 100 -22.80 -40.52 14.44
CA GLN A 100 -23.27 -41.93 14.46
C GLN A 100 -22.32 -43.14 14.22
N ARG A 101 -22.40 -44.05 15.23
CA ARG A 101 -22.30 -45.54 15.27
C ARG A 101 -20.90 -46.22 15.46
N GLY A 102 -20.83 -47.08 16.50
CA GLY A 102 -19.66 -47.88 16.97
C GLY A 102 -19.53 -49.25 16.28
N PRO A 103 -19.17 -50.40 16.94
CA PRO A 103 -18.61 -50.66 18.29
C PRO A 103 -17.29 -51.50 18.29
N GLY A 104 -16.64 -51.68 19.45
CA GLY A 104 -15.86 -52.90 19.74
C GLY A 104 -14.36 -52.77 20.09
N SER A 105 -14.03 -53.26 21.29
CA SER A 105 -12.83 -54.02 21.69
C SER A 105 -11.48 -53.32 21.98
N GLY A 106 -10.93 -53.64 23.18
CA GLY A 106 -9.50 -53.52 23.53
C GLY A 106 -9.16 -52.34 24.45
N ARG A 107 -9.37 -52.42 25.76
CA ARG A 107 -8.44 -52.95 26.78
C ARG A 107 -7.11 -52.17 26.87
N PHE A 108 -6.95 -51.42 27.97
CA PHE A 108 -5.79 -51.37 28.92
C PHE A 108 -5.69 -50.00 29.63
N PRO A 109 -5.18 -49.96 30.87
CA PRO A 109 -5.66 -49.07 31.92
C PRO A 109 -4.85 -47.77 32.08
N ALA A 110 -5.45 -46.82 32.80
CA ALA A 110 -4.81 -45.59 33.25
C ALA A 110 -3.62 -45.86 34.20
N PRO A 111 -2.59 -45.00 34.16
CA PRO A 111 -1.82 -44.69 35.35
C PRO A 111 -2.00 -43.21 35.74
N LEU A 112 -2.67 -43.05 36.87
CA LEU A 112 -2.26 -42.24 38.02
C LEU A 112 -1.62 -40.87 37.74
N ALA A 113 -2.42 -39.85 38.05
CA ALA A 113 -1.98 -38.50 38.33
C ALA A 113 -0.74 -38.50 39.23
N ARG A 114 0.34 -37.87 38.74
CA ARG A 114 1.35 -37.30 39.61
C ARG A 114 1.14 -35.80 39.69
N ASP A 115 0.81 -35.44 40.91
CA ASP A 115 0.68 -34.10 41.45
C ASP A 115 2.01 -33.34 41.38
N ARG A 116 1.86 -32.01 41.36
CA ARG A 116 2.78 -31.00 41.91
C ARG A 116 3.81 -30.29 41.03
N ALA A 117 3.59 -28.98 41.00
CA ALA A 117 4.53 -27.87 41.24
C ALA A 117 5.03 -27.05 40.04
N ASP A 118 4.60 -25.78 40.09
CA ASP A 118 5.34 -24.56 39.77
C ASP A 118 5.88 -24.35 38.35
N GLU A 119 5.14 -23.57 37.55
CA GLU A 119 5.72 -22.58 36.64
C GLU A 119 4.82 -21.32 36.64
N PRO A 120 5.32 -20.15 37.07
CA PRO A 120 4.52 -18.95 37.22
C PRO A 120 4.18 -18.30 35.86
N MET A 121 2.92 -17.95 35.74
CA MET A 121 2.26 -17.11 34.74
C MET A 121 3.19 -16.06 34.08
N GLY A 122 3.83 -16.43 32.96
CA GLY A 122 4.48 -15.50 32.05
C GLY A 122 3.43 -14.67 31.32
N ALA A 123 3.20 -13.45 31.81
CA ALA A 123 2.28 -12.49 31.23
C ALA A 123 2.54 -12.31 29.72
N ALA A 124 1.49 -12.53 28.92
CA ALA A 124 1.49 -12.18 27.51
C ALA A 124 1.90 -10.70 27.33
N PRO A 125 2.76 -10.36 26.36
CA PRO A 125 3.16 -8.97 26.15
C PRO A 125 1.95 -8.16 25.71
N GLN A 126 1.48 -7.26 26.58
CA GLN A 126 0.42 -6.31 26.24
C GLN A 126 0.91 -5.37 25.11
N PRO A 127 0.09 -5.10 24.08
CA PRO A 127 0.48 -4.18 23.02
C PRO A 127 0.60 -2.77 23.60
N ARG A 128 1.80 -2.18 23.53
CA ARG A 128 2.04 -0.80 23.96
C ARG A 128 1.19 0.15 23.09
N LYS A 129 0.26 0.85 23.74
CA LYS A 129 -0.58 1.88 23.14
C LYS A 129 0.32 3.01 22.61
N ALA A 130 0.30 3.25 21.30
CA ALA A 130 1.01 4.37 20.70
C ALA A 130 0.44 5.70 21.23
N PRO A 131 1.29 6.72 21.53
CA PRO A 131 0.80 8.00 22.03
C PRO A 131 -0.08 8.68 20.98
N ALA A 132 -1.21 9.24 21.45
CA ALA A 132 -2.18 9.91 20.60
C ALA A 132 -1.56 11.14 19.89
N PRO A 133 -1.93 11.41 18.63
CA PRO A 133 -1.43 12.58 17.92
C PRO A 133 -1.94 13.87 18.57
N VAL A 134 -1.02 14.81 18.81
CA VAL A 134 -1.35 16.15 19.30
C VAL A 134 -1.95 16.95 18.14
N VAL A 135 -3.26 17.19 18.18
CA VAL A 135 -3.97 18.01 17.21
C VAL A 135 -3.83 19.49 17.61
N VAL A 136 -3.02 20.25 16.89
CA VAL A 136 -2.96 21.71 17.04
C VAL A 136 -4.01 22.35 16.14
N THR A 137 -5.16 22.70 16.72
CA THR A 137 -6.17 23.52 16.03
C THR A 137 -5.74 24.98 16.04
N ARG A 138 -5.14 25.47 14.94
CA ARG A 138 -5.04 26.93 14.74
C ARG A 138 -6.43 27.48 14.48
N ARG A 139 -7.00 28.14 15.49
CA ARG A 139 -8.27 28.89 15.41
C ARG A 139 -8.14 29.97 14.33
N ARG A 140 -8.95 29.87 13.28
CA ARG A 140 -9.07 30.92 12.25
C ARG A 140 -9.64 32.18 12.89
N SER A 141 -8.85 33.25 12.96
CA SER A 141 -9.36 34.61 13.15
C SER A 141 -10.02 35.06 11.85
N ARG A 142 -11.36 35.07 11.82
CA ARG A 142 -12.11 35.84 10.82
C ARG A 142 -11.91 37.32 11.17
N ILE A 143 -11.18 38.04 10.33
CA ILE A 143 -11.18 39.51 10.37
C ILE A 143 -12.51 39.93 9.73
N SER A 144 -13.48 40.25 10.59
CA SER A 144 -14.69 40.96 10.22
C SER A 144 -14.30 42.42 9.95
N GLY A 145 -14.18 42.80 8.68
CA GLY A 145 -14.15 44.22 8.29
C GLY A 145 -15.58 44.78 8.24
N PRO A 146 -15.83 46.03 8.70
CA PRO A 146 -17.16 46.64 8.65
C PRO A 146 -17.54 47.06 7.22
N PRO A 147 -18.84 47.19 6.90
CA PRO A 147 -19.30 47.71 5.62
C PRO A 147 -19.05 49.22 5.55
N ARG A 148 -18.69 49.73 4.36
CA ARG A 148 -18.71 51.16 4.06
C ARG A 148 -20.02 51.49 3.33
N GLU A 149 -20.69 52.54 3.80
CA GLU A 149 -21.83 53.20 3.17
C GLU A 149 -21.45 53.83 1.82
#